data_AF-A0A956PL71-F1
#
_entry.id   AF-A0A956PL71-F1
#
_cell.length_a   1.000
_cell.length_b   1.000
_cell.length_c   1.000
_cell.angle_alpha   90.00
_cell.angle_beta   90.00
_cell.angle_gamma   90.00
#
_symmetry.space_group_name_H-M   'P 1'
#
loop_
_entity.id
_entity.type
_entity.pdbx_description
1 polymer ?
#
loop_
_entity_poly.entity_id
_entity_poly.type
_entity_poly.pdbx_seq_one_letter_code
_entity_poly.pdbx_strand_id
1 'polypeptide(L)'
;MLITIESDEPDMSFLLHKNPARLHSDPTAFGTAHVFYPSKNKVALLLEIDPLKLTRRGGADCFALQPYVNDRAYVANSFLSVALNQMFRTAVAGRCQKAPELVERALDLKIS
;
A
#
# COMPACT_ATOMS: atom_id res chain seq x y z
N MET A 1 -0.85 1.96 -9.27
CA MET A 1 0.19 2.69 -8.52
C MET A 1 0.97 1.73 -7.64
N LEU A 2 2.31 1.86 -7.52
CA LEU A 2 3.17 0.93 -6.79
C LEU A 2 4.05 1.69 -5.78
N ILE A 3 4.22 1.15 -4.57
CA ILE A 3 5.28 1.51 -3.64
C ILE A 3 5.99 0.24 -3.18
N THR A 4 7.28 0.35 -2.94
CA THR A 4 8.17 -0.74 -2.53
C THR A 4 8.96 -0.31 -1.32
N ILE A 5 9.20 -1.25 -0.40
CA ILE A 5 10.07 -1.06 0.75
C ILE A 5 11.12 -2.16 0.69
N GLU A 6 12.37 -1.74 0.62
CA GLU A 6 13.58 -2.57 0.58
C GLU A 6 14.32 -2.46 1.91
N SER A 7 14.77 -3.59 2.44
CA SER A 7 15.65 -3.65 3.62
C SER A 7 16.44 -4.94 3.64
N ASP A 8 17.69 -4.88 4.11
CA ASP A 8 18.53 -6.08 4.32
C ASP A 8 18.27 -6.76 5.66
N GLU A 9 17.40 -6.19 6.49
CA GLU A 9 17.00 -6.79 7.76
C GLU A 9 16.24 -8.10 7.50
N PRO A 10 16.62 -9.20 8.19
CA PRO A 10 15.78 -10.37 8.23
C PRO A 10 14.41 -9.96 8.81
N ASP A 11 13.37 -10.76 8.54
CA ASP A 11 12.12 -10.65 9.30
C ASP A 11 11.21 -9.42 9.01
N MET A 12 11.43 -8.70 7.91
CA MET A 12 10.50 -7.67 7.39
C MET A 12 9.04 -8.15 7.33
N SER A 13 8.83 -9.43 7.05
CA SER A 13 7.49 -10.02 7.03
C SER A 13 6.78 -10.05 8.37
N PHE A 14 7.53 -10.16 9.48
CA PHE A 14 7.00 -10.10 10.84
C PHE A 14 6.72 -8.65 11.25
N LEU A 15 7.58 -7.71 10.87
CA LEU A 15 7.34 -6.27 11.08
C LEU A 15 6.07 -5.80 10.39
N LEU A 16 5.86 -6.23 9.15
CA LEU A 16 4.71 -5.82 8.32
C LEU A 16 3.46 -6.70 8.51
N HIS A 17 3.56 -7.79 9.27
CA HIS A 17 2.47 -8.77 9.48
C HIS A 17 1.90 -9.31 8.16
N LYS A 18 2.77 -9.59 7.19
CA LYS A 18 2.40 -10.06 5.86
C LYS A 18 3.28 -11.24 5.47
N ASN A 19 2.69 -12.44 5.42
CA ASN A 19 3.38 -13.66 5.02
C ASN A 19 3.87 -13.55 3.56
N PRO A 20 5.18 -13.74 3.26
CA PRO A 20 5.73 -13.66 1.91
C PRO A 20 5.21 -14.70 0.92
N ALA A 21 4.78 -15.87 1.42
CA ALA A 21 4.24 -16.94 0.58
C ALA A 21 2.80 -16.70 0.12
N ARG A 22 2.19 -15.58 0.51
CA ARG A 22 0.80 -15.26 0.23
C ARG A 22 0.67 -13.87 -0.39
N LEU A 23 -0.09 -13.77 -1.48
CA LEU A 23 -0.62 -12.51 -1.97
C LEU A 23 -1.75 -12.04 -1.03
N HIS A 24 -1.62 -10.83 -0.48
CA HIS A 24 -2.66 -10.21 0.33
C HIS A 24 -3.39 -9.19 -0.53
N SER A 25 -4.70 -9.31 -0.63
CA SER A 25 -5.53 -8.47 -1.49
C SER A 25 -6.76 -8.04 -0.72
N ASP A 26 -6.91 -6.74 -0.47
CA ASP A 26 -8.03 -6.20 0.29
C ASP A 26 -8.74 -5.12 -0.52
N PRO A 27 -10.09 -5.10 -0.53
CA PRO A 27 -10.85 -4.08 -1.21
C PRO A 27 -10.66 -2.72 -0.52
N THR A 28 -10.63 -1.66 -1.32
CA THR A 28 -10.59 -0.27 -0.87
C THR A 28 -11.77 0.49 -1.46
N ALA A 29 -11.99 1.72 -1.00
CA ALA A 29 -13.07 2.56 -1.50
C ALA A 29 -12.94 2.95 -2.99
N PHE A 30 -11.76 2.77 -3.58
CA PHE A 30 -11.38 3.21 -4.93
C PHE A 30 -10.80 2.08 -5.80
N GLY A 31 -10.83 0.82 -5.34
CA GLY A 31 -10.24 -0.31 -6.05
C GLY A 31 -9.79 -1.41 -5.10
N THR A 32 -8.60 -1.97 -5.31
CA THR A 32 -8.03 -3.07 -4.52
C THR A 32 -6.57 -2.77 -4.19
N ALA A 33 -6.17 -3.04 -2.95
CA ALA A 33 -4.77 -2.95 -2.51
C ALA A 33 -4.17 -4.35 -2.41
N HIS A 34 -3.00 -4.53 -3.02
CA HIS A 34 -2.27 -5.78 -3.06
C HIS A 34 -0.91 -5.65 -2.38
N VAL A 35 -0.60 -6.56 -1.46
CA VAL A 35 0.73 -6.67 -0.85
C VAL A 35 1.35 -8.01 -1.18
N PHE A 36 2.58 -7.97 -1.71
CA PHE A 36 3.35 -9.16 -2.06
C PHE A 36 4.85 -8.90 -1.94
N TYR A 37 5.65 -9.98 -2.02
CA TYR A 37 7.10 -9.93 -1.87
C TYR A 37 7.78 -10.34 -3.17
N PRO A 38 8.20 -9.39 -4.02
CA PRO A 38 8.92 -9.70 -5.27
C PRO A 38 10.28 -10.36 -5.02
N SER A 39 10.90 -10.15 -3.85
CA SER A 39 12.14 -10.80 -3.43
C SER A 39 12.20 -10.85 -1.90
N LYS A 40 13.15 -11.61 -1.31
CA LYS A 40 13.27 -11.76 0.15
C LYS A 40 13.40 -10.44 0.91
N ASN A 41 14.11 -9.48 0.33
CA ASN A 41 14.44 -8.19 0.94
C ASN A 41 13.51 -7.05 0.50
N LYS A 42 12.41 -7.36 -0.20
CA LYS A 42 11.54 -6.36 -0.82
C LYS A 42 10.08 -6.71 -0.66
N VAL A 43 9.31 -5.77 -0.13
CA VAL A 43 7.84 -5.82 -0.14
C VAL A 43 7.31 -4.78 -1.14
N ALA A 44 6.20 -5.09 -1.78
CA ALA A 44 5.50 -4.22 -2.71
C ALA A 44 4.05 -4.06 -2.26
N LEU A 45 3.55 -2.82 -2.26
CA LEU A 45 2.14 -2.47 -2.19
C LEU A 45 1.72 -1.92 -3.56
N LEU A 46 0.91 -2.68 -4.28
CA LEU A 46 0.31 -2.27 -5.54
C LEU A 46 -1.15 -1.88 -5.28
N LEU A 47 -1.49 -0.63 -5.61
CA LEU A 47 -2.87 -0.18 -5.64
C LEU A 47 -3.41 -0.26 -7.07
N GLU A 48 -4.39 -1.13 -7.24
CA GLU A 48 -5.23 -1.24 -8.43
C GLU A 48 -6.44 -0.32 -8.23
N ILE A 49 -6.53 0.74 -9.03
CA ILE A 49 -7.62 1.71 -8.94
C ILE A 49 -8.68 1.37 -9.98
N ASP A 50 -9.94 1.38 -9.56
CA ASP A 50 -11.11 1.26 -10.43
C ASP A 50 -11.61 2.68 -10.78
N PRO A 51 -11.33 3.19 -12.00
CA PRO A 51 -11.69 4.55 -12.39
C PRO A 51 -13.22 4.75 -12.43
N LEU A 52 -14.00 3.70 -12.68
CA LEU A 52 -15.47 3.78 -12.73
C LEU A 52 -16.07 3.92 -11.33
N LYS A 53 -15.44 3.35 -10.30
CA LYS A 53 -15.84 3.59 -8.91
C LYS A 53 -15.51 5.01 -8.45
N LEU A 54 -14.44 5.61 -8.99
CA LEU A 54 -14.06 7.00 -8.68
C LEU A 54 -15.02 8.02 -9.31
N THR A 55 -15.45 7.81 -10.55
CA THR A 55 -16.33 8.75 -11.27
C THR A 55 -17.70 8.91 -10.62
N ARG A 56 -18.25 7.83 -10.04
CA ARG A 56 -19.57 7.85 -9.37
C ARG A 56 -19.64 8.74 -8.12
N ARG A 57 -18.50 9.21 -7.59
CA ARG A 57 -18.45 10.06 -6.39
C ARG A 57 -18.21 11.55 -6.68
N GLY A 58 -17.87 11.90 -7.91
CA GLY A 58 -17.68 13.30 -8.32
C GLY A 58 -18.99 13.90 -8.79
N GLY A 59 -19.50 14.90 -8.06
CA GLY A 59 -20.67 15.68 -8.47
C GLY A 59 -20.48 16.26 -9.87
N ALA A 60 -21.57 16.34 -10.62
CA ALA A 60 -21.61 16.93 -11.95
C ALA A 60 -21.16 18.40 -11.85
N ASP A 61 -19.96 18.74 -12.35
CA ASP A 61 -19.72 20.02 -13.01
C ASP A 61 -18.37 20.18 -13.75
N CYS A 62 -18.47 20.98 -14.80
CA CYS A 62 -17.51 21.66 -15.69
C CYS A 62 -16.64 20.91 -16.72
N PHE A 63 -16.36 19.61 -16.64
CA PHE A 63 -15.73 18.87 -17.75
C PHE A 63 -16.21 17.42 -17.79
N ALA A 64 -17.17 17.13 -18.67
CA ALA A 64 -17.87 15.83 -18.74
C ALA A 64 -16.94 14.60 -18.85
N LEU A 65 -15.69 14.76 -19.30
CA LEU A 65 -14.72 13.67 -19.47
C LEU A 65 -13.65 13.58 -18.37
N GLN A 66 -13.41 14.64 -17.60
CA GLN A 66 -12.35 14.68 -16.57
C GLN A 66 -12.53 13.62 -15.45
N PRO A 67 -13.77 13.25 -15.04
CA PRO A 67 -13.96 12.14 -14.13
C PRO A 67 -13.47 10.81 -14.72
N TYR A 68 -13.64 10.60 -16.03
CA TYR A 68 -13.32 9.34 -16.71
C TYR A 68 -11.87 9.23 -17.15
N VAL A 69 -11.27 10.35 -17.54
CA VAL A 69 -9.87 10.43 -17.99
C VAL A 69 -9.13 11.35 -17.04
N ASN A 70 -8.40 10.74 -16.10
CA ASN A 70 -7.51 11.45 -15.19
C ASN A 70 -6.34 10.55 -14.75
N ASP A 71 -5.33 11.20 -14.20
CA ASP A 71 -4.10 10.60 -13.69
C ASP A 71 -4.24 10.01 -12.28
N ARG A 72 -5.40 10.16 -11.63
CA ARG A 72 -5.61 9.73 -10.23
C ARG A 72 -5.38 8.23 -10.01
N ALA A 73 -5.55 7.43 -11.07
CA ALA A 73 -5.26 5.99 -11.06
C ALA A 73 -3.75 5.66 -11.06
N TYR A 74 -2.91 6.61 -11.46
CA TYR A 74 -1.50 6.40 -11.79
C TYR A 74 -0.55 7.22 -10.91
N VAL A 75 -1.03 8.24 -10.20
CA VAL A 75 -0.22 9.14 -9.37
C VAL A 75 -0.29 8.78 -7.87
N ALA A 76 0.84 8.95 -7.18
CA ALA A 76 0.95 8.87 -5.72
C ALA A 76 0.17 9.99 -5.02
N ASN A 77 -1.09 9.71 -4.69
CA ASN A 77 -1.99 10.63 -3.99
C ASN A 77 -2.49 10.03 -2.66
N SER A 78 -3.44 10.70 -2.01
CA SER A 78 -4.01 10.30 -0.72
C SER A 78 -4.57 8.87 -0.67
N PHE A 79 -4.91 8.26 -1.82
CA PHE A 79 -5.30 6.85 -1.90
C PHE A 79 -4.18 5.92 -1.43
N LEU A 80 -2.92 6.26 -1.70
CA LEU A 80 -1.77 5.51 -1.22
C LEU A 80 -1.71 5.52 0.31
N SER A 81 -1.90 6.67 0.94
CA SER A 81 -1.91 6.79 2.41
C SER A 81 -3.01 5.96 3.05
N VAL A 82 -4.21 5.94 2.44
CA VAL A 82 -5.32 5.08 2.90
C VAL A 82 -4.97 3.61 2.76
N ALA A 83 -4.42 3.20 1.61
CA ALA A 83 -4.01 1.81 1.38
C ALA A 83 -2.90 1.36 2.34
N LEU A 84 -1.90 2.21 2.59
CA LEU A 84 -0.83 1.94 3.57
C LEU A 84 -1.40 1.71 4.98
N ASN A 85 -2.27 2.61 5.45
CA ASN A 85 -2.90 2.48 6.76
C ASN A 85 -3.78 1.24 6.85
N GLN A 86 -4.48 0.88 5.77
CA GLN A 86 -5.32 -0.32 5.76
C GLN A 86 -4.46 -1.60 5.77
N MET A 87 -3.42 -1.68 4.94
CA MET A 87 -2.63 -2.91 4.76
C MET A 87 -1.61 -3.14 5.87
N PHE A 88 -1.02 -2.06 6.38
CA PHE A 88 0.06 -2.10 7.37
C PHE A 88 -0.36 -1.51 8.72
N ARG A 89 -1.66 -1.49 9.03
CA ARG A 89 -2.22 -0.91 10.27
C ARG A 89 -1.46 -1.29 11.54
N THR A 90 -1.11 -2.57 11.68
CA THR A 90 -0.42 -3.08 12.88
C THR A 90 1.03 -2.61 12.95
N ALA A 91 1.71 -2.54 11.80
CA ALA A 91 3.08 -2.03 11.70
C ALA A 91 3.14 -0.52 11.94
N VAL A 92 2.21 0.25 11.37
CA VAL A 92 2.07 1.70 11.62
C VAL A 92 1.80 2.00 13.09
N ALA A 93 1.08 1.11 13.79
CA ALA A 93 0.87 1.22 15.22
C ALA A 93 2.11 0.86 16.07
N GLY A 94 3.25 0.51 15.46
CA GLY A 94 4.47 0.12 16.17
C GLY A 94 4.34 -1.19 16.94
N ARG A 95 3.47 -2.12 16.50
CA ARG A 95 3.23 -3.37 17.22
C ARG A 95 3.84 -4.55 16.47
N CYS A 96 4.82 -5.24 17.06
CA CYS A 96 5.29 -6.53 16.60
C CYS A 96 5.66 -7.44 17.79
N GLN A 97 4.96 -8.56 17.97
CA GLN A 97 5.26 -9.50 19.06
C GLN A 97 6.39 -10.47 18.71
N LYS A 98 6.60 -10.74 17.41
CA LYS A 98 7.56 -11.74 16.94
C LYS A 98 8.98 -11.21 16.80
N ALA A 99 9.12 -9.89 16.65
CA ALA A 99 10.41 -9.21 16.56
C ALA A 99 10.33 -7.82 17.23
N PRO A 100 10.10 -7.76 18.56
CA PRO A 100 9.97 -6.48 19.27
C PRO A 100 11.26 -5.65 19.23
N GLU A 101 12.42 -6.31 19.22
CA GLU A 101 13.74 -5.67 19.18
C GLU A 101 13.97 -4.84 17.91
N LEU A 102 13.37 -5.26 16.79
CA LEU A 102 13.47 -4.56 15.51
C LEU A 102 12.57 -3.31 15.44
N VAL A 103 11.55 -3.22 16.30
CA VAL A 103 10.62 -2.06 16.32
C VAL A 103 11.27 -0.85 17.01
N GLU A 104 12.12 -1.10 18.01
CA GLU A 104 12.75 -0.04 18.83
C GLU A 104 14.04 0.53 18.20
N ARG A 105 14.53 -0.07 17.11
CA ARG A 105 15.75 0.37 16.43
C ARG A 105 15.44 1.09 15.13
N ALA A 106 16.27 2.07 14.78
CA ALA A 106 16.29 2.61 13.42
C ALA A 106 16.72 1.50 12.44
N LEU A 107 15.86 1.20 11.47
CA LEU A 107 16.13 0.25 10.39
C LEU A 107 16.58 1.03 9.15
N ASP A 108 17.53 0.47 8.41
CA ASP A 108 17.88 1.00 7.09
C ASP A 108 16.81 0.53 6.08
N LEU A 109 15.92 1.47 5.73
CA LEU A 109 14.80 1.23 4.84
C LEU A 109 14.93 2.12 3.62
N LYS A 110 14.78 1.52 2.44
CA LYS A 110 14.71 2.23 1.17
C LYS A 110 13.30 2.12 0.60
N ILE A 111 12.72 3.26 0.22
CA ILE A 111 11.36 3.35 -0.29
C ILE A 111 11.40 3.86 -1.73
N SER A 112 10.68 3.20 -2.63
CA SER A 112 10.52 3.62 -4.04
C SER A 112 9.13 3.37 -4.59
#